data_AF-A0A4R3ZB90-F1
#
_entry.id   AF-A0A4R3ZB90-F1
#
_cell.length_a   1.000
_cell.length_b   1.000
_cell.length_c   1.000
_cell.angle_alpha   90.00
_cell.angle_beta   90.00
_cell.angle_gamma   90.00
#
_symmetry.space_group_name_H-M   'P 1'
#
loop_
_entity.id
_entity.type
_entity.pdbx_description
1 polymer ?
#
loop_
_entity_poly.entity_id
_entity_poly.type
_entity_poly.pdbx_seq_one_letter_code
_entity_poly.pdbx_strand_id
1 'polypeptide(L)'
;MLKIFCSEFEVQRKDLHRLLTSSEWPFKNALMEGLFFLAEDNDQVKDEVSQLRAQYIEHDACWKRLKLKWTTIPLMHSALGLKQTFKDTLFAAGVFQLWGRDIWDVDQEMAVESFLHANRTLNECRGAVDFNQLIDSEKMVSEGRRQSAKKGGKAKAEHYIPVKQEVIRLLHKNVPSNGGWKNRTVAGKAIEQDLMSFVKKMKAQNEGLDLNEDELLTTIVRWARENAEVRAAFEATVRVKVGKKK
;
A
#
# COMPACT_ATOMS: atom_id res chain seq x y z
N MET A 1 -7.32 27.04 -33.23
CA MET A 1 -7.78 26.48 -31.94
C MET A 1 -8.22 25.03 -32.07
N LEU A 2 -9.13 24.66 -32.98
CA LEU A 2 -9.52 23.24 -33.21
C LEU A 2 -8.35 22.24 -33.24
N LYS A 3 -7.35 22.50 -34.07
CA LYS A 3 -6.15 21.64 -34.20
C LYS A 3 -5.45 21.39 -32.86
N ILE A 4 -5.43 22.38 -31.95
CA ILE A 4 -4.79 22.27 -30.63
C ILE A 4 -5.56 21.28 -29.76
N PHE A 5 -6.90 21.41 -29.69
CA PHE A 5 -7.73 20.48 -28.92
C PHE A 5 -7.63 19.04 -29.45
N CYS A 6 -7.63 18.86 -30.77
CA CYS A 6 -7.47 17.54 -31.36
C CYS A 6 -6.07 16.96 -31.12
N SER A 7 -5.00 17.77 -31.27
CA SER A 7 -3.64 17.29 -31.03
C SER A 7 -3.41 16.93 -29.56
N GLU A 8 -3.93 17.73 -28.64
CA GLU A 8 -3.80 17.48 -27.20
C GLU A 8 -4.49 16.18 -26.79
N PHE A 9 -5.71 15.96 -27.29
CA PHE A 9 -6.45 14.72 -27.05
C PHE A 9 -5.69 13.49 -27.57
N GLU A 10 -5.09 13.59 -28.76
CA GLU A 10 -4.27 12.52 -29.33
C GLU A 10 -3.00 12.23 -28.54
N VAL A 11 -2.35 13.26 -28.00
CA VAL A 11 -1.21 13.10 -27.10
C VAL A 11 -1.63 12.33 -25.85
N GLN A 12 -2.71 12.74 -25.21
CA GLN A 12 -3.24 12.08 -24.01
C GLN A 12 -3.66 10.63 -24.28
N ARG A 13 -4.28 10.35 -25.44
CA ARG A 13 -4.64 9.01 -25.87
C ARG A 13 -3.42 8.10 -26.00
N LYS A 14 -2.37 8.58 -26.66
CA LYS A 14 -1.11 7.85 -26.82
C LYS A 14 -0.40 7.63 -25.49
N ASP A 15 -0.44 8.61 -24.60
CA ASP A 15 0.11 8.47 -23.25
C ASP A 15 -0.63 7.43 -22.42
N LEU A 16 -1.97 7.42 -22.45
CA LEU A 16 -2.76 6.40 -21.78
C LEU A 16 -2.43 5.00 -22.34
N HIS A 17 -2.32 4.85 -23.66
CA HIS A 17 -1.90 3.59 -24.28
C HIS A 17 -0.52 3.13 -23.78
N ARG A 18 0.44 4.05 -23.72
CA ARG A 18 1.80 3.78 -23.21
C ARG A 18 1.77 3.35 -21.75
N LEU A 19 1.04 4.07 -20.89
CA LEU A 19 0.88 3.74 -19.48
C LEU A 19 0.28 2.34 -19.31
N LEU A 20 -0.84 2.06 -19.97
CA LEU A 20 -1.50 0.75 -19.94
C LEU A 20 -0.55 -0.38 -20.37
N THR A 21 0.22 -0.18 -21.44
CA THR A 21 1.20 -1.15 -21.95
C THR A 21 2.30 -1.45 -20.92
N SER A 22 2.76 -0.42 -20.21
CA SER A 22 3.81 -0.52 -19.18
C SER A 22 3.31 -0.96 -17.80
N SER A 23 1.99 -1.08 -17.63
CA SER A 23 1.36 -1.34 -16.34
C SER A 23 0.91 -2.79 -16.19
N GLU A 24 0.91 -3.28 -14.95
CA GLU A 24 0.21 -4.51 -14.54
C GLU A 24 -1.25 -4.23 -14.19
N TRP A 25 -1.89 -3.29 -14.90
CA TRP A 25 -3.26 -2.90 -14.62
C TRP A 25 -4.21 -4.11 -14.81
N PRO A 26 -5.09 -4.40 -13.83
CA PRO A 26 -6.07 -5.46 -13.97
C PRO A 26 -6.91 -5.26 -15.24
N PHE A 27 -7.21 -6.29 -16.01
CA PHE A 27 -8.01 -6.19 -17.25
C PHE A 27 -7.49 -5.16 -18.30
N LYS A 28 -6.17 -4.90 -18.36
CA LYS A 28 -5.55 -3.98 -19.35
C LYS A 28 -6.01 -4.20 -20.78
N ASN A 29 -6.22 -5.44 -21.23
CA ASN A 29 -6.66 -5.74 -22.60
C ASN A 29 -8.04 -5.11 -22.89
N ALA A 30 -8.96 -5.14 -21.93
CA ALA A 30 -10.29 -4.54 -22.08
C ALA A 30 -10.24 -3.02 -22.15
N LEU A 31 -9.26 -2.40 -21.49
CA LEU A 31 -9.01 -0.96 -21.56
C LEU A 31 -8.36 -0.56 -22.89
N MET A 32 -7.42 -1.37 -23.36
CA MET A 32 -6.81 -1.22 -24.68
C MET A 32 -7.87 -1.34 -25.79
N GLU A 33 -8.84 -2.26 -25.65
CA GLU A 33 -10.02 -2.29 -26.52
C GLU A 33 -10.83 -0.99 -26.43
N GLY A 34 -11.01 -0.43 -25.23
CA GLY A 34 -11.73 0.84 -25.04
C GLY A 34 -11.06 2.03 -25.73
N LEU A 35 -9.74 2.00 -25.94
CA LEU A 35 -9.03 3.05 -26.69
C LEU A 35 -9.48 3.15 -28.15
N PHE A 36 -10.09 2.10 -28.71
CA PHE A 36 -10.66 2.16 -30.06
C PHE A 36 -11.84 3.13 -30.15
N PHE A 37 -12.55 3.41 -29.05
CA PHE A 37 -13.59 4.44 -29.03
C PHE A 37 -13.04 5.85 -29.26
N LEU A 38 -11.76 6.06 -28.98
CA LEU A 38 -11.10 7.34 -29.14
C LEU A 38 -10.56 7.55 -30.55
N ALA A 39 -10.69 6.56 -31.44
CA ALA A 39 -10.32 6.71 -32.83
C ALA A 39 -11.31 7.65 -33.53
N GLU A 40 -10.76 8.52 -34.38
CA GLU A 40 -11.52 9.50 -35.15
C GLU A 40 -12.63 8.85 -36.01
N ASP A 41 -12.38 7.64 -36.51
CA ASP A 41 -13.27 6.92 -37.40
C ASP A 41 -14.15 5.88 -36.70
N ASN A 42 -14.20 5.84 -35.37
CA ASN A 42 -14.96 4.84 -34.63
C ASN A 42 -16.47 4.89 -34.94
N ASP A 43 -16.99 3.81 -35.53
CA ASP A 43 -18.39 3.72 -35.97
C ASP A 43 -19.37 3.78 -34.80
N GLN A 44 -19.06 3.17 -33.65
CA GLN A 44 -19.97 3.15 -32.50
C GLN A 44 -20.18 4.54 -31.90
N VAL A 45 -19.11 5.34 -31.84
CA VAL A 45 -19.17 6.73 -31.38
C VAL A 45 -19.92 7.60 -32.39
N LYS A 46 -19.67 7.42 -33.69
CA LYS A 46 -20.41 8.12 -34.75
C LYS A 46 -21.89 7.79 -34.74
N ASP A 47 -22.24 6.52 -34.55
CA ASP A 47 -23.62 6.06 -34.48
C ASP A 47 -24.35 6.70 -33.29
N GLU A 48 -23.71 6.76 -32.13
CA GLU A 48 -24.28 7.41 -30.95
C GLU A 48 -24.56 8.91 -31.19
N VAL A 49 -23.59 9.64 -31.76
CA VAL A 49 -23.77 11.06 -32.08
C VAL A 49 -24.86 11.24 -33.14
N SER A 50 -24.89 10.38 -34.16
CA SER A 50 -25.88 10.44 -35.24
C SER A 50 -27.29 10.15 -34.75
N GLN A 51 -27.47 9.16 -33.87
CA GLN A 51 -28.77 8.83 -33.27
C GLN A 51 -29.32 10.01 -32.46
N LEU A 52 -28.47 10.71 -31.71
CA LEU A 52 -28.88 11.90 -30.97
C LEU A 52 -29.25 13.07 -31.90
N ARG A 53 -28.49 13.27 -32.98
CA ARG A 53 -28.80 14.30 -34.00
C ARG A 53 -30.09 14.01 -34.75
N ALA A 54 -30.45 12.74 -34.95
CA ALA A 54 -31.72 12.38 -35.59
C ALA A 54 -32.95 12.71 -34.72
N GLN A 55 -32.79 12.82 -33.40
CA GLN A 55 -33.88 13.05 -32.46
C GLN A 55 -34.14 14.54 -32.17
N TYR A 56 -33.14 15.40 -32.40
CA TYR A 56 -33.20 16.81 -32.05
C TYR A 56 -32.65 17.65 -33.21
N ILE A 57 -33.42 18.67 -33.62
CA ILE A 57 -33.02 19.58 -34.70
C ILE A 57 -32.01 20.62 -34.20
N GLU A 58 -32.20 21.10 -32.97
CA GLU A 58 -31.38 22.14 -32.36
C GLU A 58 -30.11 21.56 -31.71
N HIS A 59 -28.94 22.08 -32.07
CA HIS A 59 -27.65 21.64 -31.54
C HIS A 59 -27.55 21.77 -30.01
N ASP A 60 -28.15 22.80 -29.41
CA ASP A 60 -28.20 22.98 -27.96
C ASP A 60 -28.99 21.87 -27.26
N ALA A 61 -30.11 21.44 -27.85
CA ALA A 61 -30.90 20.33 -27.32
C ALA A 61 -30.15 18.99 -27.41
N CYS A 62 -29.48 18.74 -28.55
CA CYS A 62 -28.58 17.58 -28.69
C CYS A 62 -27.48 17.61 -27.61
N TRP A 63 -26.79 18.75 -27.46
CA TRP A 63 -25.66 18.90 -26.55
C TRP A 63 -26.06 18.64 -25.10
N LYS A 64 -27.15 19.27 -24.64
CA LYS A 64 -27.68 19.05 -23.28
C LYS A 64 -27.98 17.57 -23.02
N ARG A 65 -28.57 16.87 -24.00
CA ARG A 65 -28.89 15.45 -23.86
C ARG A 65 -27.65 14.56 -23.85
N LEU A 66 -26.73 14.81 -24.77
CA LEU A 66 -25.47 14.09 -24.92
C LEU A 66 -24.60 14.25 -23.66
N LYS A 67 -24.41 15.49 -23.22
CA LYS A 67 -23.68 15.83 -21.99
C LYS A 67 -24.30 15.17 -20.76
N LEU A 68 -25.62 15.26 -20.59
CA LEU A 68 -26.29 14.62 -19.46
C LEU A 68 -26.09 13.10 -19.47
N LYS A 69 -26.34 12.45 -20.61
CA LYS A 69 -26.20 10.99 -20.76
C LYS A 69 -24.78 10.54 -20.44
N TRP A 70 -23.79 11.11 -21.11
CA TRP A 70 -22.40 10.62 -21.04
C TRP A 70 -21.61 11.14 -19.85
N THR A 71 -22.12 12.13 -19.11
CA THR A 71 -21.61 12.46 -17.76
C THR A 71 -22.18 11.52 -16.69
N THR A 72 -23.41 11.01 -16.87
CA THR A 72 -24.09 10.19 -15.86
C THR A 72 -23.83 8.69 -16.01
N ILE A 73 -23.73 8.16 -17.23
CA ILE A 73 -23.52 6.73 -17.46
C ILE A 73 -22.31 6.19 -16.70
N PRO A 74 -21.09 6.78 -16.78
CA PRO A 74 -19.94 6.25 -16.05
C PRO A 74 -20.14 6.21 -14.53
N LEU A 75 -20.87 7.19 -13.98
CA LEU A 75 -21.19 7.26 -12.55
C LEU A 75 -22.20 6.18 -12.14
N MET A 76 -23.26 6.02 -12.92
CA MET A 76 -24.34 5.07 -12.66
C MET A 76 -23.89 3.62 -12.86
N HIS A 77 -22.95 3.39 -13.79
CA HIS A 77 -22.37 2.08 -14.06
C HIS A 77 -21.18 1.73 -13.15
N SER A 78 -20.88 2.54 -12.13
CA SER A 78 -19.85 2.23 -11.13
C SER A 78 -20.04 0.85 -10.47
N ALA A 79 -21.29 0.44 -10.24
CA ALA A 79 -21.62 -0.86 -9.66
C ALA A 79 -21.37 -2.05 -10.61
N LEU A 80 -21.21 -1.82 -11.92
CA LEU A 80 -20.89 -2.85 -12.92
C LEU A 80 -19.40 -3.21 -12.93
N GLY A 81 -18.60 -2.56 -12.08
CA GLY A 81 -17.19 -2.82 -11.87
C GLY A 81 -16.29 -1.97 -12.78
N LEU A 82 -15.02 -1.86 -12.36
CA LEU A 82 -14.04 -0.97 -12.96
C LEU A 82 -13.89 -1.15 -14.48
N LYS A 83 -13.89 -2.40 -14.97
CA LYS A 83 -13.80 -2.67 -16.42
C LYS A 83 -14.89 -1.92 -17.21
N GLN A 84 -16.15 -1.98 -16.76
CA GLN A 84 -17.25 -1.35 -17.46
C GLN A 84 -17.19 0.17 -17.29
N THR A 85 -16.92 0.65 -16.07
CA THR A 85 -16.76 2.08 -15.78
C THR A 85 -15.76 2.72 -16.73
N PHE A 86 -14.57 2.15 -16.89
CA PHE A 86 -13.56 2.71 -17.80
C PHE A 86 -13.96 2.61 -19.27
N LYS A 87 -14.63 1.53 -19.71
CA LYS A 87 -15.13 1.45 -21.09
C LYS A 87 -16.13 2.57 -21.38
N ASP A 88 -17.06 2.82 -20.45
CA ASP A 88 -18.04 3.89 -20.58
C ASP A 88 -17.40 5.28 -20.54
N THR A 89 -16.40 5.48 -19.68
CA THR A 89 -15.61 6.71 -19.61
C THR A 89 -14.85 6.97 -20.92
N LEU A 90 -14.18 5.96 -21.48
CA LEU A 90 -13.49 6.09 -22.76
C LEU A 90 -14.46 6.32 -23.92
N PHE A 91 -15.61 5.66 -23.92
CA PHE A 91 -16.66 5.91 -24.91
C PHE A 91 -17.18 7.35 -24.84
N ALA A 92 -17.49 7.84 -23.63
CA ALA A 92 -17.90 9.21 -23.39
C ALA A 92 -16.85 10.22 -23.89
N ALA A 93 -15.56 9.98 -23.63
CA ALA A 93 -14.48 10.83 -24.12
C ALA A 93 -14.46 10.90 -25.66
N GLY A 94 -14.65 9.76 -26.35
CA GLY A 94 -14.78 9.71 -27.80
C GLY A 94 -15.99 10.51 -28.32
N VAL A 95 -17.16 10.33 -27.70
CA VAL A 95 -18.39 11.07 -28.04
C VAL A 95 -18.20 12.57 -27.92
N PHE A 96 -17.63 13.03 -26.80
CA PHE A 96 -17.34 14.45 -26.58
C PHE A 96 -16.31 15.00 -27.58
N GLN A 97 -15.30 14.20 -27.92
CA GLN A 97 -14.29 14.60 -28.90
C GLN A 97 -14.90 14.76 -30.29
N LEU A 98 -15.73 13.81 -30.73
CA LEU A 98 -16.40 13.87 -32.02
C LEU A 98 -17.37 15.06 -32.08
N TRP A 99 -18.21 15.24 -31.05
CA TRP A 99 -19.15 16.35 -31.00
C TRP A 99 -18.45 17.72 -31.10
N GLY A 100 -17.35 17.90 -30.37
CA GLY A 100 -16.59 19.15 -30.40
C GLY A 100 -16.02 19.47 -31.78
N ARG A 101 -15.62 18.44 -32.54
CA ARG A 101 -15.15 18.62 -33.92
C ARG A 101 -16.28 19.01 -34.86
N ASP A 102 -17.40 18.29 -34.78
CA ASP A 102 -18.50 18.48 -35.70
C ASP A 102 -19.22 19.82 -35.53
N ILE A 103 -19.19 20.39 -34.32
CA ILE A 103 -19.85 21.67 -34.02
C ILE A 103 -18.91 22.87 -34.11
N TRP A 104 -17.62 22.67 -34.40
CA TRP A 104 -16.61 23.73 -34.37
C TRP A 104 -16.96 24.95 -35.23
N ASP A 105 -17.46 24.71 -36.45
CA ASP A 105 -17.80 25.77 -37.39
C ASP A 105 -19.20 26.37 -37.17
N VAL A 106 -19.96 25.83 -36.21
CA VAL A 106 -21.32 26.26 -35.87
C VAL A 106 -21.35 27.02 -34.55
N ASP A 107 -20.76 26.45 -33.51
CA ASP A 107 -20.71 27.00 -32.16
C ASP A 107 -19.38 26.62 -31.49
N GLN A 108 -18.44 27.57 -31.50
CA GLN A 108 -17.10 27.36 -30.93
C GLN A 108 -17.13 27.25 -29.40
N GLU A 109 -18.07 27.89 -28.71
CA GLU A 109 -18.16 27.82 -27.24
C GLU A 109 -18.58 26.41 -26.83
N MET A 110 -19.63 25.88 -27.47
CA MET A 110 -20.06 24.51 -27.28
C MET A 110 -18.98 23.49 -27.70
N ALA A 111 -18.26 23.76 -28.78
CA ALA A 111 -17.15 22.92 -29.21
C ALA A 111 -16.04 22.84 -28.16
N VAL A 112 -15.62 23.99 -27.62
CA VAL A 112 -14.61 24.08 -26.56
C VAL A 112 -15.10 23.35 -25.31
N GLU A 113 -16.35 23.55 -24.90
CA GLU A 113 -16.94 22.85 -23.76
C GLU A 113 -16.88 21.32 -23.95
N SER A 114 -17.24 20.84 -25.14
CA SER A 114 -17.16 19.43 -25.50
C SER A 114 -15.74 18.90 -25.44
N PHE A 115 -14.74 19.63 -25.96
CA PHE A 115 -13.34 19.24 -25.86
C PHE A 115 -12.83 19.18 -24.42
N LEU A 116 -13.26 20.10 -23.55
CA LEU A 116 -12.92 20.06 -22.14
C LEU A 116 -13.50 18.82 -21.46
N HIS A 117 -14.74 18.44 -21.79
CA HIS A 117 -15.34 17.19 -21.32
C HIS A 117 -14.60 15.94 -21.83
N ALA A 118 -14.19 15.93 -23.10
CA ALA A 118 -13.42 14.84 -23.68
C ALA A 118 -12.08 14.63 -22.94
N ASN A 119 -11.31 15.71 -22.79
CA ASN A 119 -10.01 15.69 -22.12
C ASN A 119 -10.11 15.36 -20.63
N ARG A 120 -11.10 15.90 -19.92
CA ARG A 120 -11.31 15.59 -18.51
C ARG A 120 -11.56 14.09 -18.30
N THR A 121 -12.52 13.55 -19.05
CA THR A 121 -12.94 12.15 -18.97
C THR A 121 -11.78 11.19 -19.33
N LEU A 122 -10.97 11.54 -20.34
CA LEU A 122 -9.77 10.78 -20.69
C LEU A 122 -8.71 10.84 -19.58
N ASN A 123 -8.49 12.02 -18.99
CA ASN A 123 -7.54 12.19 -17.90
C ASN A 123 -7.95 11.46 -16.61
N GLU A 124 -9.25 11.24 -16.36
CA GLU A 124 -9.72 10.40 -15.25
C GLU A 124 -9.24 8.95 -15.42
N CYS A 125 -9.35 8.38 -16.63
CA CYS A 125 -8.80 7.05 -16.92
C CYS A 125 -7.28 7.01 -16.73
N ARG A 126 -6.57 8.03 -17.25
CA ARG A 126 -5.12 8.15 -17.14
C ARG A 126 -4.65 8.24 -15.70
N GLY A 127 -5.25 9.13 -14.91
CA GLY A 127 -4.91 9.33 -13.51
C GLY A 127 -5.12 8.07 -12.68
N ALA A 128 -6.19 7.31 -12.96
CA ALA A 128 -6.42 6.05 -12.27
C ALA A 128 -5.31 5.03 -12.56
N VAL A 129 -4.92 4.85 -13.84
CA VAL A 129 -3.83 3.93 -14.24
C VAL A 129 -2.50 4.31 -13.60
N ASP A 130 -2.15 5.58 -13.66
CA ASP A 130 -0.90 6.12 -13.11
C ASP A 130 -0.85 5.97 -11.58
N PHE A 131 -1.96 6.24 -10.88
CA PHE A 131 -2.03 6.11 -9.43
C PHE A 131 -1.84 4.67 -8.94
N ASN A 132 -2.30 3.65 -9.69
CA ASN A 132 -2.05 2.26 -9.31
C ASN A 132 -0.57 1.89 -9.39
N GLN A 133 0.17 2.39 -10.38
CA GLN A 133 1.63 2.19 -10.46
C GLN A 133 2.34 2.84 -9.25
N LEU A 134 1.89 4.02 -8.82
CA LEU A 134 2.42 4.68 -7.62
C LEU A 134 2.11 3.88 -6.34
N ILE A 135 0.90 3.34 -6.20
CA ILE A 135 0.53 2.47 -5.07
C ILE A 135 1.45 1.25 -5.00
N ASP A 136 1.68 0.57 -6.12
CA ASP A 136 2.52 -0.63 -6.13
C ASP A 136 3.98 -0.30 -5.82
N SER A 137 4.47 0.84 -6.29
CA SER A 137 5.80 1.36 -5.92
C SER A 137 5.92 1.62 -4.42
N GLU A 138 4.92 2.25 -3.80
CA GLU A 138 4.91 2.52 -2.35
C GLU A 138 4.81 1.22 -1.53
N LYS A 139 4.04 0.22 -1.99
CA LYS A 139 4.01 -1.11 -1.36
C LYS A 139 5.40 -1.75 -1.35
N MET A 140 6.14 -1.67 -2.45
CA MET A 140 7.50 -2.21 -2.53
C MET A 140 8.46 -1.50 -1.55
N VAL A 141 8.39 -0.16 -1.48
CA VAL A 141 9.18 0.63 -0.54
C VAL A 141 8.84 0.26 0.91
N SER A 142 7.55 0.17 1.23
CA SER A 142 7.06 -0.20 2.57
C SER A 142 7.53 -1.59 3.00
N GLU A 143 7.46 -2.58 2.10
CA GLU A 143 7.97 -3.93 2.38
C GLU A 143 9.50 -3.93 2.56
N GLY A 144 10.24 -3.15 1.76
CA GLY A 144 11.68 -2.96 1.94
C GLY A 144 12.04 -2.37 3.32
N ARG A 145 11.28 -1.38 3.78
CA ARG A 145 11.41 -0.83 5.15
C ARG A 145 11.10 -1.89 6.21
N ARG A 146 10.04 -2.68 6.03
CA ARG A 146 9.67 -3.75 6.96
C ARG A 146 10.74 -4.82 7.06
N GLN A 147 11.32 -5.23 5.94
CA GLN A 147 12.42 -6.21 5.91
C GLN A 147 13.67 -5.66 6.59
N SER A 148 14.01 -4.40 6.34
CA SER A 148 15.13 -3.72 6.99
C SER A 148 14.92 -3.63 8.51
N ALA A 149 13.72 -3.27 8.95
CA ALA A 149 13.36 -3.26 10.36
C ALA A 149 13.45 -4.66 11.01
N LYS A 150 12.99 -5.71 10.33
CA LYS A 150 13.15 -7.11 10.79
C LYS A 150 14.62 -7.49 10.93
N LYS A 151 15.45 -7.17 9.93
CA LYS A 151 16.90 -7.44 9.96
C LYS A 151 17.58 -6.70 11.12
N GLY A 152 17.29 -5.40 11.28
CA GLY A 152 17.80 -4.60 12.40
C GLY A 152 17.36 -5.15 13.75
N GLY A 153 16.08 -5.53 13.89
CA GLY A 153 15.56 -6.17 15.09
C GLY A 153 16.25 -7.50 15.41
N LYS A 154 16.53 -8.33 14.40
CA LYS A 154 17.27 -9.59 14.57
C LYS A 154 18.72 -9.34 14.99
N ALA A 155 19.42 -8.43 14.32
CA ALA A 155 20.78 -8.05 14.70
C ALA A 155 20.84 -7.53 16.15
N LYS A 156 19.89 -6.66 16.54
CA LYS A 156 19.78 -6.19 17.93
C LYS A 156 19.53 -7.34 18.91
N ALA A 157 18.68 -8.30 18.56
CA ALA A 157 18.39 -9.47 19.38
C ALA A 157 19.63 -10.37 19.60
N GLU A 158 20.51 -10.49 18.59
CA GLU A 158 21.75 -11.28 18.67
C GLU A 158 22.72 -10.72 19.72
N HIS A 159 22.81 -9.40 19.88
CA HIS A 159 23.65 -8.79 20.92
C HIS A 159 23.24 -9.18 22.35
N TYR A 160 21.98 -9.56 22.59
CA TYR A 160 21.52 -10.01 23.91
C TYR A 160 21.76 -11.50 24.17
N ILE A 161 22.15 -12.30 23.17
CA ILE A 161 22.37 -13.75 23.34
C ILE A 161 23.41 -14.04 24.44
N PRO A 162 24.62 -13.42 24.44
CA PRO A 162 25.62 -13.70 25.46
C PRO A 162 25.17 -13.30 26.87
N VAL A 163 24.39 -12.21 26.99
CA VAL A 163 23.83 -11.77 28.27
C VAL A 163 22.82 -12.79 28.80
N LYS A 164 21.96 -13.35 27.93
CA LYS A 164 21.01 -14.41 28.32
C LYS A 164 21.73 -15.69 28.72
N GLN A 165 22.80 -16.07 28.02
CA GLN A 165 23.64 -17.21 28.40
C GLN A 165 24.31 -16.97 29.76
N GLU A 166 24.77 -15.76 30.03
CA GLU A 166 25.34 -15.40 31.32
C GLU A 166 24.31 -15.46 32.46
N VAL A 167 23.06 -15.01 32.21
CA VAL A 167 21.95 -15.20 33.16
C VAL A 167 21.79 -16.69 33.50
N ILE A 168 21.72 -17.56 32.49
CA ILE A 168 21.58 -19.01 32.68
C ILE A 168 22.75 -19.56 33.52
N ARG A 169 23.99 -19.18 33.17
CA ARG A 169 25.19 -19.61 33.88
C ARG A 169 25.17 -19.19 35.35
N LEU A 170 24.84 -17.93 35.64
CA LEU A 170 24.80 -17.40 37.00
C LEU A 170 23.67 -18.04 37.84
N LEU A 171 22.51 -18.30 37.25
CA LEU A 171 21.40 -18.98 37.93
C LEU A 171 21.81 -20.37 38.42
N HIS A 172 22.50 -21.15 37.59
CA HIS A 172 22.98 -22.47 37.95
C HIS A 172 24.17 -22.42 38.92
N LYS A 173 25.12 -21.50 38.71
CA LYS A 173 26.31 -21.36 39.57
C LYS A 173 25.96 -21.01 41.01
N ASN A 174 25.01 -20.08 41.19
CA ASN A 174 24.69 -19.51 42.50
C ASN A 174 23.52 -20.24 43.18
N VAL A 175 23.10 -21.41 42.68
CA VAL A 175 21.93 -22.12 43.21
C VAL A 175 22.10 -22.44 44.71
N PRO A 176 21.13 -22.08 45.57
CA PRO A 176 21.21 -22.37 46.99
C PRO A 176 21.22 -23.87 47.28
N SER A 177 22.13 -24.30 48.16
CA SER A 177 22.29 -25.70 48.59
C SER A 177 21.03 -26.27 49.27
N ASN A 178 20.14 -25.41 49.76
CA ASN A 178 18.90 -25.75 50.46
C ASN A 178 17.72 -26.04 49.50
N GLY A 179 18.00 -26.55 48.30
CA GLY A 179 16.99 -26.97 47.34
C GLY A 179 16.51 -25.88 46.36
N GLY A 180 17.34 -24.86 46.09
CA GLY A 180 17.05 -23.85 45.07
C GLY A 180 16.39 -22.56 45.58
N TRP A 181 16.12 -21.63 44.66
CA TRP A 181 15.61 -20.29 44.93
C TRP A 181 14.12 -20.27 45.32
N LYS A 182 13.71 -19.32 46.17
CA LYS A 182 12.31 -19.19 46.60
C LYS A 182 11.35 -18.78 45.47
N ASN A 183 11.78 -17.88 44.60
CA ASN A 183 11.04 -17.41 43.43
C ASN A 183 12.00 -16.74 42.41
N ARG A 184 11.50 -16.45 41.20
CA ARG A 184 12.28 -15.86 40.11
C ARG A 184 12.88 -14.50 40.48
N THR A 185 12.16 -13.65 41.22
CA THR A 185 12.65 -12.33 41.64
C THR A 185 13.83 -12.42 42.60
N VAL A 186 13.78 -13.36 43.57
CA VAL A 186 14.87 -13.60 44.52
C VAL A 186 16.11 -14.12 43.77
N ALA A 187 15.94 -15.05 42.84
CA ALA A 187 17.01 -15.55 41.99
C ALA A 187 17.63 -14.43 41.13
N GLY A 188 16.79 -13.59 40.51
CA GLY A 188 17.23 -12.44 39.71
C GLY A 188 18.07 -11.45 40.52
N LYS A 189 17.63 -11.07 41.72
CA LYS A 189 18.39 -10.18 42.62
C LYS A 189 19.75 -10.76 43.02
N ALA A 190 19.81 -12.08 43.24
CA ALA A 190 21.04 -12.74 43.65
C ALA A 190 22.13 -12.75 42.57
N ILE A 191 21.74 -12.67 41.28
CA ILE A 191 22.69 -12.66 40.15
C ILE A 191 22.90 -11.27 39.56
N GLU A 192 22.14 -10.26 40.01
CA GLU A 192 22.06 -8.94 39.39
C GLU A 192 23.42 -8.21 39.35
N GLN A 193 24.16 -8.22 40.47
CA GLN A 193 25.46 -7.55 40.56
C GLN A 193 26.54 -8.20 39.67
N ASP A 194 26.56 -9.52 39.62
CA ASP A 194 27.48 -10.28 38.75
C ASP A 194 27.15 -10.03 37.28
N LEU A 195 25.87 -10.08 36.92
CA LEU A 195 25.40 -9.82 35.57
C LEU A 195 25.67 -8.37 35.15
N MET A 196 25.48 -7.40 36.04
CA MET A 196 25.79 -5.98 35.81
C MET A 196 27.27 -5.81 35.42
N SER A 197 28.16 -6.49 36.14
CA SER A 197 29.60 -6.45 35.87
C SER A 197 29.93 -7.05 34.50
N PHE A 198 29.24 -8.12 34.11
CA PHE A 198 29.37 -8.73 32.78
C PHE A 198 28.86 -7.80 31.67
N VAL A 199 27.68 -7.20 31.85
CA VAL A 199 27.07 -6.27 30.88
C VAL A 199 27.98 -5.05 30.65
N LYS A 200 28.53 -4.45 31.70
CA LYS A 200 29.47 -3.31 31.58
C LYS A 200 30.70 -3.66 30.76
N LYS A 201 31.28 -4.85 30.99
CA LYS A 201 32.42 -5.35 30.21
C LYS A 201 32.04 -5.58 28.75
N MET A 202 30.88 -6.17 28.50
CA MET A 202 30.38 -6.37 27.14
C MET A 202 30.13 -5.05 26.41
N LYS A 203 29.50 -4.06 27.04
CA LYS A 203 29.28 -2.74 26.43
C LYS A 203 30.60 -2.04 26.06
N ALA A 204 31.63 -2.18 26.88
CA ALA A 204 32.96 -1.65 26.57
C ALA A 204 33.62 -2.33 25.36
N GLN A 205 33.17 -3.53 24.96
CA GLN A 205 33.72 -4.31 23.86
C GLN A 205 32.78 -4.41 22.64
N ASN A 206 31.50 -4.08 22.81
CA ASN A 206 30.44 -4.27 21.82
C ASN A 206 29.47 -3.08 21.82
N GLU A 207 29.60 -2.22 20.81
CA GLU A 207 28.79 -1.00 20.66
C GLU A 207 27.29 -1.26 20.42
N GLY A 208 26.89 -2.51 20.09
CA GLY A 208 25.50 -2.86 19.77
C GLY A 208 24.62 -3.27 20.95
N LEU A 209 25.17 -3.42 22.16
CA LEU A 209 24.41 -3.86 23.34
C LEU A 209 23.68 -2.70 24.03
N ASP A 210 22.42 -2.50 23.65
CA ASP A 210 21.53 -1.48 24.23
C ASP A 210 20.67 -2.07 25.38
N LEU A 211 21.31 -2.34 26.52
CA LEU A 211 20.65 -2.83 27.73
C LEU A 211 20.65 -1.74 28.80
N ASN A 212 19.49 -1.37 29.34
CA ASN A 212 19.42 -0.46 30.47
C ASN A 212 19.87 -1.19 31.76
N GLU A 213 20.91 -0.66 32.39
CA GLU A 213 21.51 -1.21 33.60
C GLU A 213 20.59 -1.04 34.81
N ASP A 214 19.89 0.10 34.90
CA ASP A 214 18.98 0.40 36.01
C ASP A 214 17.72 -0.49 36.01
N GLU A 215 17.42 -1.13 34.89
CA GLU A 215 16.27 -2.01 34.70
C GLU A 215 16.68 -3.49 34.54
N LEU A 216 17.90 -3.85 34.93
CA LEU A 216 18.46 -5.17 34.69
C LEU A 216 17.63 -6.28 35.34
N LEU A 217 17.25 -6.15 36.62
CA LEU A 217 16.39 -7.10 37.30
C LEU A 217 15.04 -7.30 36.59
N THR A 218 14.40 -6.20 36.20
CA THR A 218 13.12 -6.24 35.47
C THR A 218 13.28 -6.97 34.13
N THR A 219 14.38 -6.71 33.44
CA THR A 219 14.70 -7.34 32.15
C THR A 219 14.96 -8.84 32.29
N ILE A 220 15.70 -9.27 33.31
CA ILE A 220 15.94 -10.70 33.60
C ILE A 220 14.61 -11.42 33.84
N VAL A 221 13.74 -10.85 34.70
CA VAL A 221 12.45 -11.45 35.03
C VAL A 221 11.53 -11.50 33.81
N ARG A 222 11.58 -10.48 32.94
CA ARG A 222 10.88 -10.48 31.66
C ARG A 222 11.37 -11.59 30.75
N TRP A 223 12.68 -11.80 30.62
CA TRP A 223 13.23 -12.89 29.80
C TRP A 223 12.84 -14.28 30.29
N ALA A 224 12.62 -14.47 31.59
CA ALA A 224 12.04 -15.72 32.12
C ALA A 224 10.62 -16.01 31.56
N ARG A 225 9.93 -15.00 31.01
CA ARG A 225 8.62 -15.15 30.35
C ARG A 225 8.72 -15.24 28.84
N GLU A 226 9.72 -14.63 28.22
CA GLU A 226 9.80 -14.47 26.76
C GLU A 226 10.79 -15.42 26.08
N ASN A 227 11.84 -15.84 26.79
CA ASN A 227 12.91 -16.68 26.25
C ASN A 227 12.84 -18.09 26.86
N ALA A 228 12.77 -19.11 26.01
CA ALA A 228 12.57 -20.50 26.43
C ALA A 228 13.75 -21.05 27.27
N GLU A 229 14.98 -20.74 26.88
CA GLU A 229 16.19 -21.22 27.59
C GLU A 229 16.34 -20.56 28.96
N VAL A 230 16.17 -19.24 29.04
CA VAL A 230 16.19 -18.52 30.32
C VAL A 230 15.05 -18.99 31.22
N ARG A 231 13.85 -19.23 30.66
CA ARG A 231 12.72 -19.79 31.41
C ARG A 231 13.05 -21.16 31.99
N ALA A 232 13.63 -22.06 31.20
CA ALA A 232 14.02 -23.39 31.64
C ALA A 232 15.06 -23.33 32.78
N ALA A 233 16.06 -22.45 32.69
CA ALA A 233 17.05 -22.25 33.75
C ALA A 233 16.40 -21.76 35.06
N PHE A 234 15.44 -20.83 34.98
CA PHE A 234 14.67 -20.42 36.15
C PHE A 234 13.84 -21.56 36.74
N GLU A 235 13.19 -22.38 35.91
CA GLU A 235 12.38 -23.51 36.37
C GLU A 235 13.23 -24.61 37.01
N ALA A 236 14.44 -24.83 36.52
CA ALA A 236 15.39 -25.78 37.08
C ALA A 236 15.99 -25.33 38.43
N THR A 237 16.08 -24.01 38.65
CA THR A 237 16.79 -23.45 39.82
C THR A 237 15.86 -22.89 40.89
N VAL A 238 14.58 -22.63 40.57
CA VAL A 238 13.56 -22.15 41.51
C VAL A 238 12.76 -23.33 42.06
N ARG A 239 12.49 -23.32 43.37
CA ARG A 239 11.67 -24.31 44.05
C ARG A 239 10.28 -24.39 43.43
N VAL A 240 9.91 -25.56 42.97
CA VAL A 240 8.52 -25.88 42.64
C VAL A 240 7.74 -25.97 43.96
N LYS A 241 6.68 -25.16 44.12
CA LYS A 241 5.71 -25.40 45.19
C LYS A 241 5.11 -26.78 44.96
N VAL A 242 5.53 -27.79 45.71
CA VAL A 242 4.78 -29.03 45.83
C VAL A 242 3.49 -28.66 46.54
N GLY A 243 2.42 -28.45 45.76
CA GLY A 243 1.09 -28.30 46.32
C GLY A 243 0.78 -29.57 47.10
N LYS A 244 0.58 -29.45 48.41
CA LYS A 244 -0.12 -30.49 49.16
C LYS A 244 -1.48 -30.66 48.48
N LYS A 245 -1.68 -31.77 47.76
CA LYS A 245 -3.02 -32.28 47.48
C LYS A 245 -3.68 -32.43 48.85
N LYS A 246 -4.66 -31.57 49.14
CA LYS A 246 -5.65 -31.82 50.18
C LYS A 246 -6.78 -32.61 49.53
#